data_AF-A0A538JIR3-F1
#
_entry.id   AF-A0A538JIR3-F1
#
_cell.length_a   1.000
_cell.length_b   1.000
_cell.length_c   1.000
_cell.angle_alpha   90.00
_cell.angle_beta   90.00
_cell.angle_gamma   90.00
#
_symmetry.space_group_name_H-M   'P 1'
#
loop_
_entity.id
_entity.type
_entity.pdbx_description
1 polymer ?
#
loop_
_entity_poly.entity_id
_entity_poly.type
_entity_poly.pdbx_seq_one_letter_code
_entity_poly.pdbx_strand_id
1 'polypeptide(L)'
;MEEFLARVGRFLSQPLVIAILAAAFSALVIPELTRQWQDTQNERDLKQSLLEQISTSGTAAVSHGLSLADGQLLAAGGQPGESHGNVYQGLRATWFIDRADARSRILVYFPRLYTCWYSFDHAIADYLSLGAGDRSASRIAALQKYVGSDFAKSYVGPTAPDGCKPLAELPSAVQKRFAQLKAISIWQGLALPDKDKRTTTKFRNAYAILGEEMDIAMERVVDTIVRAHARGFSHGIFGL
;
A
#
# COMPACT_ATOMS: atom_id res chain seq x y z
N MET A 1 49.63 4.03 -35.38
CA MET A 1 48.69 3.49 -34.38
C MET A 1 49.38 2.44 -33.49
N GLU A 2 50.13 1.51 -34.07
CA GLU A 2 50.89 0.49 -33.31
C GLU A 2 51.97 1.06 -32.38
N GLU A 3 52.70 2.10 -32.81
CA GLU A 3 53.76 2.71 -31.99
C GLU A 3 53.22 3.43 -30.74
N PHE A 4 52.01 3.99 -30.84
CA PHE A 4 51.29 4.59 -29.71
C PHE A 4 50.87 3.51 -28.71
N LEU A 5 50.29 2.41 -29.18
CA LEU A 5 49.90 1.27 -28.34
C LEU A 5 51.11 0.63 -27.64
N ALA A 6 52.24 0.50 -28.33
CA ALA A 6 53.48 -0.04 -27.74
C ALA A 6 54.06 0.87 -26.64
N ARG A 7 53.95 2.19 -26.77
CA ARG A 7 54.34 3.15 -25.72
C ARG A 7 53.40 3.12 -24.52
N VAL A 8 52.09 3.07 -24.75
CA VAL A 8 51.10 2.95 -23.66
C VAL A 8 51.31 1.65 -22.89
N GLY A 9 51.55 0.53 -23.58
CA GLY A 9 51.83 -0.76 -22.94
C GLY A 9 53.06 -0.71 -22.03
N ARG A 10 54.17 -0.12 -22.49
CA ARG A 10 55.41 -0.01 -21.70
C ARG A 10 55.26 0.93 -20.48
N PHE A 11 54.43 1.97 -20.60
CA PHE A 11 54.11 2.89 -19.51
C PHE A 11 53.21 2.23 -18.43
N LEU A 12 52.19 1.49 -18.85
CA LEU A 12 51.30 0.73 -17.93
C LEU A 12 52.00 -0.46 -17.26
N SER A 13 53.16 -0.89 -17.77
CA SER A 13 53.96 -1.97 -17.18
C SER A 13 54.75 -1.53 -15.93
N GLN A 14 54.80 -0.23 -15.64
CA GLN A 14 55.55 0.27 -14.48
C GLN A 14 54.78 -0.01 -13.18
N PRO A 15 55.38 -0.68 -12.17
CA PRO A 15 54.69 -1.04 -10.92
C PRO A 15 54.05 0.16 -10.21
N LEU A 16 54.70 1.32 -10.27
CA LEU A 16 54.24 2.56 -9.66
C LEU A 16 52.98 3.13 -10.35
N VAL A 17 52.88 3.00 -11.68
CA VAL A 17 51.69 3.42 -12.44
C VAL A 17 50.51 2.51 -12.11
N ILE A 18 50.72 1.20 -12.03
CA ILE A 18 49.71 0.23 -11.61
C ILE A 18 49.21 0.55 -10.18
N ALA A 19 50.13 0.83 -9.25
CA ALA A 19 49.76 1.18 -7.88
C ALA A 19 48.94 2.47 -7.79
N ILE A 20 49.32 3.52 -8.53
CA ILE A 20 48.57 4.79 -8.58
C ILE A 20 47.18 4.57 -9.20
N LEU A 21 47.10 3.82 -10.30
CA LEU A 21 45.81 3.52 -10.95
C LEU A 21 44.92 2.67 -10.04
N ALA A 22 45.48 1.68 -9.35
CA ALA A 22 44.75 0.86 -8.38
C ALA A 22 44.26 1.70 -7.19
N ALA A 23 45.08 2.62 -6.68
CA ALA A 23 44.70 3.54 -5.62
C ALA A 23 43.62 4.52 -6.08
N ALA A 24 43.74 5.12 -7.27
CA ALA A 24 42.75 6.03 -7.84
C ALA A 24 41.43 5.30 -8.15
N PHE A 25 41.49 4.11 -8.73
CA PHE A 25 40.31 3.28 -8.98
C PHE A 25 39.63 2.90 -7.67
N SER A 26 40.38 2.44 -6.66
CA SER A 26 39.83 2.12 -5.34
C SER A 26 39.21 3.35 -4.67
N ALA A 27 39.86 4.51 -4.75
CA ALA A 27 39.40 5.75 -4.16
C ALA A 27 38.15 6.34 -4.83
N LEU A 28 37.87 6.00 -6.09
CA LEU A 28 36.70 6.51 -6.84
C LEU A 28 35.57 5.47 -6.93
N VAL A 29 35.90 4.21 -7.22
CA VAL A 29 34.90 3.16 -7.46
C VAL A 29 34.34 2.60 -6.16
N ILE A 30 35.17 2.43 -5.12
CA ILE A 30 34.67 1.88 -3.85
C ILE A 30 33.65 2.83 -3.21
N PRO A 31 33.86 4.16 -3.11
CA PRO A 31 32.86 5.06 -2.54
C PRO A 31 31.56 5.09 -3.32
N GLU A 32 31.60 5.10 -4.65
CA GLU A 32 30.39 5.11 -5.49
C GLU A 32 29.61 3.80 -5.37
N LEU A 33 30.29 2.65 -5.41
CA LEU A 33 29.64 1.34 -5.19
C LEU A 33 29.06 1.24 -3.78
N THR A 34 29.80 1.70 -2.77
CA THR A 34 29.34 1.69 -1.37
C THR A 34 28.11 2.58 -1.20
N ARG A 35 28.10 3.77 -1.80
CA ARG A 35 26.96 4.69 -1.76
C ARG A 35 25.73 4.11 -2.45
N GLN A 36 25.88 3.52 -3.64
CA GLN A 36 24.78 2.87 -4.35
C GLN A 36 24.20 1.68 -3.57
N TRP A 37 25.08 0.88 -2.96
CA TRP A 37 24.65 -0.23 -2.13
C TRP A 37 23.90 0.25 -0.88
N GLN A 38 24.42 1.27 -0.19
CA GLN A 38 23.76 1.89 0.96
C GLN A 38 22.40 2.48 0.59
N ASP A 39 22.30 3.19 -0.53
CA ASP A 39 21.04 3.75 -1.02
C ASP A 39 20.01 2.66 -1.32
N THR A 40 20.44 1.56 -1.95
CA THR A 40 19.56 0.41 -2.25
C THR A 40 19.04 -0.26 -0.98
N GLN A 41 19.89 -0.41 0.05
CA GLN A 41 19.46 -0.95 1.35
C GLN A 41 18.46 -0.01 2.04
N ASN A 42 18.78 1.28 2.11
CA ASN A 42 17.91 2.27 2.72
C ASN A 42 16.55 2.36 2.00
N GLU A 43 16.50 2.24 0.66
CA GLU A 43 15.26 2.18 -0.10
C GLU A 43 14.44 0.93 0.26
N ARG A 44 15.09 -0.24 0.37
CA ARG A 44 14.43 -1.50 0.74
C ARG A 44 13.87 -1.43 2.15
N ASP A 45 14.62 -0.88 3.11
CA ASP A 45 14.17 -0.72 4.49
C ASP A 45 12.99 0.26 4.60
N LEU A 46 13.04 1.36 3.84
CA LEU A 46 11.93 2.32 3.73
C LEU A 46 10.67 1.63 3.17
N LYS A 47 10.82 0.87 2.07
CA LYS A 47 9.70 0.12 1.48
C LYS A 47 9.17 -0.89 2.47
N GLN A 48 10.01 -1.76 3.03
CA GLN A 48 9.59 -2.80 3.97
C GLN A 48 8.81 -2.21 5.15
N SER A 49 9.34 -1.16 5.80
CA SER A 49 8.66 -0.53 6.93
C SER A 49 7.33 0.11 6.55
N LEU A 50 7.24 0.76 5.37
CA LEU A 50 5.98 1.32 4.87
C LEU A 50 4.97 0.22 4.53
N LEU A 51 5.41 -0.88 3.92
CA LEU A 51 4.57 -2.01 3.57
C LEU A 51 4.03 -2.73 4.80
N GLU A 52 4.89 -2.96 5.80
CA GLU A 52 4.49 -3.55 7.09
C GLU A 52 3.46 -2.67 7.79
N GLN A 53 3.68 -1.35 7.80
CA GLN A 53 2.74 -0.39 8.36
C GLN A 53 1.39 -0.41 7.65
N ILE A 54 1.36 -0.32 6.32
CA ILE A 54 0.12 -0.34 5.53
C ILE A 54 -0.61 -1.67 5.72
N SER A 55 0.12 -2.78 5.65
CA SER A 55 -0.46 -4.12 5.77
C SER A 55 -1.05 -4.34 7.16
N THR A 56 -0.31 -3.98 8.21
CA THR A 56 -0.77 -4.13 9.60
C THR A 56 -1.95 -3.22 9.90
N SER A 57 -1.86 -1.93 9.57
CA SER A 57 -2.93 -0.97 9.85
C SER A 57 -4.19 -1.24 9.02
N GLY A 58 -4.05 -1.60 7.74
CA GLY A 58 -5.16 -1.95 6.86
C GLY A 58 -5.87 -3.22 7.33
N THR A 59 -5.12 -4.30 7.57
CA THR A 59 -5.68 -5.56 8.10
C THR A 59 -6.35 -5.35 9.45
N ALA A 60 -5.73 -4.58 10.36
CA ALA A 60 -6.30 -4.27 11.66
C ALA A 60 -7.60 -3.47 11.52
N ALA A 61 -7.65 -2.47 10.63
CA ALA A 61 -8.87 -1.70 10.36
C ALA A 61 -9.99 -2.60 9.81
N VAL A 62 -9.69 -3.47 8.84
CA VAL A 62 -10.68 -4.38 8.25
C VAL A 62 -11.20 -5.38 9.30
N SER A 63 -10.28 -6.06 9.99
CA SER A 63 -10.57 -7.09 10.99
C SER A 63 -11.31 -6.54 12.21
N HIS A 64 -10.81 -5.45 12.81
CA HIS A 64 -11.50 -4.82 13.94
C HIS A 64 -12.82 -4.19 13.52
N GLY A 65 -12.91 -3.67 12.28
CA GLY A 65 -14.17 -3.19 11.71
C GLY A 65 -15.21 -4.30 11.60
N LEU A 66 -14.80 -5.51 11.20
CA LEU A 66 -15.65 -6.71 11.17
C LEU A 66 -16.11 -7.10 12.57
N SER A 67 -15.19 -7.20 13.53
CA SER A 67 -15.51 -7.47 14.94
C SER A 67 -16.49 -6.44 15.51
N LEU A 68 -16.31 -5.16 15.18
CA LEU A 68 -17.20 -4.06 15.59
C LEU A 68 -18.61 -4.23 15.00
N ALA A 69 -18.70 -4.57 13.71
CA ALA A 69 -19.97 -4.85 13.02
C ALA A 69 -20.69 -6.08 13.59
N ASP A 70 -19.93 -7.05 14.11
CA ASP A 70 -20.46 -8.24 14.77
C ASP A 70 -20.89 -8.01 16.23
N GLY A 71 -20.58 -6.82 16.79
CA GLY A 71 -20.83 -6.47 18.19
C GLY A 71 -19.79 -7.05 19.16
N GLN A 72 -18.67 -7.58 18.66
CA GLN A 72 -17.59 -8.14 19.44
C GLN A 72 -16.60 -7.05 19.86
N LEU A 73 -17.03 -6.18 20.79
CA LEU A 73 -16.30 -4.96 21.14
C LEU A 73 -14.85 -5.22 21.62
N LEU A 74 -14.62 -6.27 22.40
CA LEU A 74 -13.27 -6.65 22.84
C LEU A 74 -12.37 -7.08 21.66
N ALA A 75 -12.92 -7.84 20.71
CA ALA A 75 -12.19 -8.28 19.52
C ALA A 75 -11.95 -7.13 18.52
N ALA A 76 -12.74 -6.05 18.62
CA ALA A 76 -12.53 -4.82 17.88
C ALA A 76 -11.48 -3.88 18.53
N GLY A 77 -10.82 -4.33 19.61
CA GLY A 77 -9.81 -3.56 20.34
C GLY A 77 -10.37 -2.71 21.49
N GLY A 78 -11.65 -2.87 21.83
CA GLY A 78 -12.27 -2.19 22.97
C GLY A 78 -11.95 -2.82 24.33
N GLN A 79 -12.30 -2.11 25.39
CA GLN A 79 -12.15 -2.56 26.78
C GLN A 79 -13.49 -3.02 27.39
N PRO A 80 -13.46 -3.82 28.48
CA PRO A 80 -14.68 -4.20 29.18
C PRO A 80 -15.50 -2.98 29.62
N GLY A 81 -16.76 -2.91 29.18
CA GLY A 81 -17.69 -1.83 29.52
C GLY A 81 -17.67 -0.63 28.56
N GLU A 82 -16.82 -0.62 27.53
CA GLU A 82 -16.88 0.43 26.51
C GLU A 82 -18.15 0.32 25.65
N SER A 83 -18.66 1.47 25.22
CA SER A 83 -19.77 1.54 24.29
C SER A 83 -19.28 1.29 22.86
N HIS A 84 -20.18 0.79 22.00
CA HIS A 84 -19.90 0.58 20.58
C HIS A 84 -19.37 1.85 19.88
N GLY A 85 -19.96 3.00 20.21
CA GLY A 85 -19.50 4.31 19.71
C GLY A 85 -18.09 4.67 20.15
N ASN A 86 -17.71 4.39 21.40
CA ASN A 86 -16.35 4.67 21.89
C ASN A 86 -15.31 3.80 21.19
N VAL A 87 -15.59 2.50 21.04
CA VAL A 87 -14.72 1.55 20.31
C VAL A 87 -14.54 2.00 18.87
N TYR A 88 -15.61 2.42 18.20
CA TYR A 88 -15.52 2.98 16.85
C TYR A 88 -14.63 4.24 16.79
N GLN A 89 -14.81 5.20 17.70
CA GLN A 89 -13.97 6.40 17.69
C GLN A 89 -12.50 6.08 17.94
N GLY A 90 -12.20 5.12 18.83
CA GLY A 90 -10.85 4.62 19.06
C GLY A 90 -10.26 4.00 17.78
N LEU A 91 -10.98 3.07 17.16
CA LEU A 91 -10.56 2.41 15.92
C LEU A 91 -10.31 3.42 14.78
N ARG A 92 -11.23 4.38 14.62
CA ARG A 92 -11.12 5.44 13.62
C ARG A 92 -9.93 6.37 13.90
N ALA A 93 -9.67 6.72 15.16
CA ALA A 93 -8.53 7.54 15.54
C ALA A 93 -7.21 6.82 15.24
N THR A 94 -7.09 5.54 15.61
CA THR A 94 -5.93 4.71 15.27
C THR A 94 -5.70 4.66 13.77
N TRP A 95 -6.73 4.35 12.98
CA TRP A 95 -6.64 4.37 11.51
C TRP A 95 -6.16 5.73 10.99
N PHE A 96 -6.67 6.83 11.53
CA PHE A 96 -6.30 8.18 11.11
C PHE A 96 -4.87 8.58 11.45
N ILE A 97 -4.32 8.04 12.53
CA ILE A 97 -2.91 8.23 12.90
C ILE A 97 -2.03 7.41 11.96
N ASP A 98 -2.31 6.11 11.84
CA ASP A 98 -1.50 5.18 11.03
C ASP A 98 -1.47 5.60 9.57
N ARG A 99 -2.62 6.00 9.02
CA ARG A 99 -2.69 6.45 7.63
C ARG A 99 -1.90 7.74 7.40
N ALA A 100 -1.81 8.62 8.40
CA ALA A 100 -1.16 9.91 8.27
C ALA A 100 0.36 9.73 8.20
N ASP A 101 0.91 8.81 8.99
CA ASP A 101 2.31 8.45 8.91
C ASP A 101 2.64 7.81 7.55
N ALA A 102 1.88 6.80 7.12
CA ALA A 102 2.06 6.19 5.80
C ALA A 102 1.93 7.23 4.65
N ARG A 103 0.93 8.11 4.74
CA ARG A 103 0.72 9.21 3.77
C ARG A 103 1.94 10.13 3.68
N SER A 104 2.57 10.47 4.81
CA SER A 104 3.74 11.36 4.82
C SER A 104 4.90 10.76 4.01
N ARG A 105 5.16 9.47 4.20
CA ARG A 105 6.20 8.73 3.47
C ARG A 105 5.86 8.60 1.99
N ILE A 106 4.60 8.32 1.65
CA ILE A 106 4.14 8.25 0.26
C ILE A 106 4.30 9.60 -0.44
N LEU A 107 3.96 10.72 0.21
CA LEU A 107 4.12 12.05 -0.39
C LEU A 107 5.59 12.39 -0.69
N VAL A 108 6.50 12.00 0.21
CA VAL A 108 7.93 12.31 0.09
C VAL A 108 8.60 11.39 -0.95
N TYR A 109 8.40 10.08 -0.81
CA TYR A 109 9.18 9.07 -1.55
C TYR A 109 8.44 8.48 -2.75
N PHE A 110 7.10 8.46 -2.74
CA PHE A 110 6.27 7.82 -3.77
C PHE A 110 5.14 8.72 -4.28
N PRO A 111 5.42 9.97 -4.72
CA PRO A 111 4.38 10.97 -4.99
C PRO A 111 3.38 10.54 -6.08
N ARG A 112 3.80 9.68 -7.02
CA ARG A 112 2.91 9.13 -8.06
C ARG A 112 1.83 8.20 -7.48
N LEU A 113 2.05 7.62 -6.30
CA LEU A 113 1.14 6.68 -5.65
C LEU A 113 0.13 7.37 -4.73
N TYR A 114 0.29 8.67 -4.48
CA TYR A 114 -0.55 9.42 -3.54
C TYR A 114 -2.05 9.30 -3.85
N THR A 115 -2.43 9.41 -5.12
CA THR A 115 -3.83 9.33 -5.57
C THR A 115 -4.47 7.98 -5.25
N CYS A 116 -3.70 6.91 -5.40
CA CYS A 116 -4.15 5.55 -5.11
C CYS A 116 -4.28 5.33 -3.60
N TRP A 117 -3.25 5.69 -2.84
CA TRP A 117 -3.28 5.66 -1.38
C TRP A 117 -4.46 6.44 -0.81
N TYR A 118 -4.69 7.66 -1.31
CA TYR A 118 -5.79 8.51 -0.88
C TYR A 118 -7.16 7.84 -1.09
N SER A 119 -7.35 7.16 -2.23
CA SER A 119 -8.60 6.44 -2.52
C SER A 119 -8.78 5.24 -1.59
N PHE A 120 -7.73 4.45 -1.37
CA PHE A 120 -7.76 3.32 -0.44
C PHE A 120 -8.05 3.77 1.00
N ASP A 121 -7.37 4.83 1.45
CA ASP A 121 -7.57 5.43 2.76
C ASP A 121 -9.04 5.79 3.03
N HIS A 122 -9.67 6.51 2.09
CA HIS A 122 -11.06 6.91 2.25
C HIS A 122 -12.02 5.73 2.16
N ALA A 123 -11.70 4.70 1.35
CA ALA A 123 -12.48 3.48 1.30
C ALA A 123 -12.48 2.76 2.66
N ILE A 124 -11.32 2.63 3.32
CA ILE A 124 -11.26 2.05 4.68
C ILE A 124 -12.04 2.91 5.68
N ALA A 125 -11.94 4.24 5.60
CA ALA A 125 -12.71 5.11 6.49
C ALA A 125 -14.23 4.95 6.31
N ASP A 126 -14.70 4.84 5.06
CA ASP A 126 -16.12 4.57 4.79
C ASP A 126 -16.53 3.16 5.21
N TYR A 127 -15.69 2.16 4.96
CA TYR A 127 -15.90 0.79 5.44
C TYR A 127 -16.10 0.76 6.96
N LEU A 128 -15.16 1.34 7.74
CA LEU A 128 -15.27 1.43 9.20
C LEU A 128 -16.57 2.10 9.65
N SER A 129 -17.00 3.16 8.95
CA SER A 129 -18.24 3.85 9.29
C SER A 129 -19.50 3.01 9.05
N LEU A 130 -19.51 2.12 8.05
CA LEU A 130 -20.59 1.16 7.84
C LEU A 130 -20.70 0.20 9.02
N GLY A 131 -19.56 -0.31 9.52
CA GLY A 131 -19.50 -1.17 10.71
C GLY A 131 -19.98 -0.46 11.98
N ALA A 132 -19.80 0.85 12.05
CA ALA A 132 -20.33 1.72 13.11
C ALA A 132 -21.83 2.03 12.98
N GLY A 133 -22.48 1.62 11.88
CA GLY A 133 -23.90 1.83 11.64
C GLY A 133 -24.25 3.02 10.74
N ASP A 134 -23.29 3.79 10.24
CA ASP A 134 -23.53 4.84 9.23
C ASP A 134 -23.72 4.21 7.85
N ARG A 135 -24.91 3.66 7.62
CA ARG A 135 -25.30 2.97 6.38
C ARG A 135 -25.90 3.91 5.34
N SER A 136 -25.39 5.14 5.24
CA SER A 136 -25.88 6.13 4.28
C SER A 136 -25.66 5.69 2.83
N ALA A 137 -26.65 5.94 1.97
CA ALA A 137 -26.62 5.54 0.57
C ALA A 137 -25.43 6.13 -0.20
N SER A 138 -25.00 7.35 0.14
CA SER A 138 -23.85 8.01 -0.46
C SER A 138 -22.53 7.27 -0.18
N ARG A 139 -22.33 6.78 1.06
CA ARG A 139 -21.12 6.00 1.42
C ARG A 139 -21.10 4.65 0.72
N ILE A 140 -22.24 3.95 0.73
CA ILE A 140 -22.36 2.67 0.02
C ILE A 140 -22.07 2.86 -1.48
N ALA A 141 -22.60 3.93 -2.09
CA ALA A 141 -22.32 4.24 -3.49
C ALA A 141 -20.84 4.59 -3.76
N ALA A 142 -20.16 5.28 -2.83
CA ALA A 142 -18.73 5.57 -2.94
C ALA A 142 -17.88 4.29 -2.90
N LEU A 143 -18.18 3.37 -1.97
CA LEU A 143 -17.51 2.07 -1.88
C LEU A 143 -17.81 1.19 -3.09
N GLN A 144 -19.05 1.16 -3.55
CA GLN A 144 -19.45 0.43 -4.76
C GLN A 144 -18.70 0.94 -5.98
N LYS A 145 -18.58 2.27 -6.12
CA LYS A 145 -17.77 2.87 -7.20
C LYS A 145 -16.30 2.46 -7.05
N TYR A 146 -15.78 2.36 -5.82
CA TYR A 146 -14.37 2.07 -5.56
C TYR A 146 -14.04 0.66 -5.99
N VAL A 147 -14.79 -0.32 -5.49
CA VAL A 147 -14.71 -1.73 -5.88
C VAL A 147 -15.00 -1.89 -7.38
N GLY A 148 -16.03 -1.20 -7.90
CA GLY A 148 -16.42 -1.26 -9.31
C GLY A 148 -15.34 -0.75 -10.27
N SER A 149 -14.55 0.23 -9.83
CA SER A 149 -13.36 0.76 -10.54
C SER A 149 -12.11 -0.10 -10.36
N ASP A 150 -12.28 -1.33 -9.86
CA ASP A 150 -11.22 -2.26 -9.46
C ASP A 150 -10.21 -1.60 -8.50
N PHE A 151 -10.70 -0.78 -7.57
CA PHE A 151 -9.95 -0.02 -6.56
C PHE A 151 -9.18 1.20 -7.08
N ALA A 152 -9.37 1.59 -8.33
CA ALA A 152 -8.58 2.67 -8.92
C ALA A 152 -9.10 4.07 -8.53
N LYS A 153 -10.42 4.28 -8.54
CA LYS A 153 -11.00 5.64 -8.60
C LYS A 153 -12.37 5.72 -7.93
N SER A 154 -12.42 6.38 -6.77
CA SER A 154 -13.71 6.83 -6.20
C SER A 154 -13.66 8.15 -5.47
N TYR A 155 -12.58 8.38 -4.74
CA TYR A 155 -12.35 9.62 -3.98
C TYR A 155 -11.49 10.62 -4.76
N VAL A 156 -11.09 10.25 -5.98
CA VAL A 156 -10.25 11.07 -6.87
C VAL A 156 -11.00 11.39 -8.15
N GLY A 157 -10.65 12.51 -8.77
CA GLY A 157 -11.24 12.94 -10.03
C GLY A 157 -10.95 11.93 -11.16
N PRO A 158 -11.84 11.76 -12.15
CA PRO A 158 -11.65 10.80 -13.25
C PRO A 158 -10.39 11.09 -14.09
N THR A 159 -9.95 12.35 -14.11
CA THR A 159 -8.76 12.85 -14.80
C THR A 159 -7.47 12.71 -13.99
N ALA A 160 -7.54 12.28 -12.73
CA ALA A 160 -6.35 12.10 -11.91
C ALA A 160 -5.52 10.93 -12.46
N PRO A 161 -4.19 11.09 -12.60
CA PRO A 161 -3.34 10.01 -13.07
C PRO A 161 -3.43 8.83 -12.10
N ASP A 162 -3.74 7.65 -12.64
CA ASP A 162 -3.74 6.42 -11.85
C ASP A 162 -2.30 6.04 -11.56
N GLY A 163 -1.93 6.12 -10.29
CA GLY A 163 -0.61 5.70 -9.81
C GLY A 163 -0.51 4.20 -9.58
N CYS A 164 -1.65 3.50 -9.47
CA CYS A 164 -1.69 2.09 -9.14
C CYS A 164 -1.88 1.23 -10.39
N LYS A 165 -1.10 0.15 -10.46
CA LYS A 165 -1.25 -0.85 -11.51
C LYS A 165 -2.64 -1.48 -11.46
N PRO A 166 -3.33 -1.72 -12.57
CA PRO A 166 -4.65 -2.34 -12.57
C PRO A 166 -4.62 -3.73 -11.93
N LEU A 167 -5.78 -4.20 -11.45
CA LEU A 167 -5.94 -5.54 -10.86
C LEU A 167 -5.38 -6.66 -11.76
N ALA A 168 -5.45 -6.49 -13.08
CA ALA A 168 -4.93 -7.42 -14.07
C ALA A 168 -3.42 -7.71 -13.94
N GLU A 169 -2.67 -6.86 -13.23
CA GLU A 169 -1.23 -7.03 -12.99
C GLU A 169 -0.90 -7.75 -11.66
N LEU A 170 -1.90 -8.05 -10.82
CA LEU A 170 -1.71 -8.82 -9.59
C LEU A 170 -1.57 -10.33 -9.86
N PRO A 171 -1.11 -11.15 -8.90
CA PRO A 171 -1.08 -12.60 -9.07
C PRO A 171 -2.45 -13.18 -9.45
N SER A 172 -2.47 -14.18 -10.34
CA SER A 172 -3.72 -14.74 -10.88
C SER A 172 -4.66 -15.30 -9.81
N ALA A 173 -4.13 -15.76 -8.67
CA ALA A 173 -4.92 -16.19 -7.51
C ALA A 173 -5.74 -15.04 -6.92
N VAL A 174 -5.13 -13.85 -6.78
CA VAL A 174 -5.77 -12.63 -6.27
C VAL A 174 -6.85 -12.16 -7.23
N GLN A 175 -6.55 -12.14 -8.53
CA GLN A 175 -7.54 -11.79 -9.56
C GLN A 175 -8.77 -12.71 -9.53
N LYS A 176 -8.54 -14.03 -9.43
CA LYS A 176 -9.62 -15.03 -9.33
C LYS A 176 -10.44 -14.82 -8.05
N ARG A 177 -9.78 -14.59 -6.91
CA ARG A 177 -10.48 -14.34 -5.64
C ARG A 177 -11.35 -13.09 -5.73
N PHE A 178 -10.81 -11.99 -6.28
CA PHE A 178 -11.59 -10.77 -6.48
C PHE A 178 -12.79 -10.99 -7.39
N ALA A 179 -12.61 -11.69 -8.52
CA ALA A 179 -13.72 -11.99 -9.42
C ALA A 179 -14.81 -12.84 -8.73
N GLN A 180 -14.43 -13.78 -7.86
CA GLN A 180 -15.37 -14.56 -7.04
C GLN A 180 -16.11 -13.67 -6.06
N LEU A 181 -15.40 -12.82 -5.30
CA LEU A 181 -15.99 -11.90 -4.33
C LEU A 181 -16.99 -10.95 -5.02
N LYS A 182 -16.55 -10.29 -6.10
CA LYS A 182 -17.39 -9.38 -6.89
C LYS A 182 -18.68 -10.04 -7.41
N ALA A 183 -18.62 -11.34 -7.75
CA ALA A 183 -19.79 -12.10 -8.19
C ALA A 183 -20.78 -12.42 -7.06
N ILE A 184 -20.32 -12.47 -5.80
CA ILE A 184 -21.16 -12.74 -4.63
C ILE A 184 -21.47 -11.49 -3.78
N SER A 185 -20.87 -10.34 -4.10
CA SER A 185 -21.06 -9.08 -3.37
C SER A 185 -22.51 -8.59 -3.45
N ILE A 186 -23.18 -8.50 -2.29
CA ILE A 186 -24.59 -8.10 -2.16
C ILE A 186 -24.69 -6.69 -1.59
N TRP A 187 -24.54 -5.68 -2.45
CA TRP A 187 -24.58 -4.26 -2.05
C TRP A 187 -25.87 -3.85 -1.33
N GLN A 188 -27.03 -4.43 -1.70
CA GLN A 188 -28.28 -4.13 -0.99
C GLN A 188 -28.26 -4.59 0.47
N GLY A 189 -27.45 -5.60 0.80
CA GLY A 189 -27.27 -6.09 2.17
C GLY A 189 -26.66 -5.03 3.09
N LEU A 190 -25.80 -4.15 2.57
CA LEU A 190 -25.15 -3.08 3.34
C LEU A 190 -26.13 -1.96 3.76
N ALA A 191 -27.20 -1.77 3.00
CA ALA A 191 -28.22 -0.74 3.24
C ALA A 191 -29.34 -1.19 4.19
N LEU A 192 -29.36 -2.47 4.59
CA LEU A 192 -30.44 -2.99 5.43
C LEU A 192 -30.36 -2.39 6.85
N PRO A 193 -31.47 -1.90 7.40
CA PRO A 193 -31.51 -1.45 8.79
C PRO A 193 -31.41 -2.65 9.74
N ASP A 194 -30.84 -2.44 10.92
CA ASP A 194 -30.71 -3.49 11.94
C ASP A 194 -32.03 -3.65 12.72
N LYS A 195 -33.01 -4.29 12.08
CA LYS A 195 -34.36 -4.47 12.65
C LYS A 195 -34.59 -5.87 13.22
N ASP A 196 -34.00 -6.88 12.58
CA ASP A 196 -34.14 -8.28 12.97
C ASP A 196 -32.88 -9.10 12.62
N LYS A 197 -32.76 -10.29 13.22
CA LYS A 197 -31.61 -11.19 13.03
C LYS A 197 -31.29 -11.48 11.56
N ARG A 198 -32.30 -11.61 10.70
CA ARG A 198 -32.11 -11.93 9.27
C ARG A 198 -31.49 -10.74 8.54
N THR A 199 -31.95 -9.53 8.82
CA THR A 199 -31.36 -8.29 8.28
C THR A 199 -29.92 -8.10 8.77
N THR A 200 -29.64 -8.38 10.05
CA THR A 200 -28.30 -8.36 10.62
C THR A 200 -27.36 -9.34 9.93
N THR A 201 -27.80 -10.59 9.69
CA THR A 201 -26.98 -11.60 8.99
C THR A 201 -26.65 -11.18 7.55
N LYS A 202 -27.64 -10.63 6.82
CA LYS A 202 -27.40 -10.15 5.45
C LYS A 202 -26.40 -9.00 5.40
N PHE A 203 -26.49 -8.07 6.34
CA PHE A 203 -25.52 -6.99 6.49
C PHE A 203 -24.12 -7.56 6.79
N ARG A 204 -23.98 -8.43 7.80
CA ARG A 204 -22.69 -9.02 8.20
C ARG A 204 -22.02 -9.76 7.06
N ASN A 205 -22.77 -10.57 6.31
CA ASN A 205 -22.22 -11.30 5.16
C ASN A 205 -21.74 -10.34 4.06
N ALA A 206 -22.54 -9.32 3.72
CA ALA A 206 -22.14 -8.33 2.73
C ALA A 206 -20.92 -7.51 3.18
N TYR A 207 -20.87 -7.17 4.47
CA TYR A 207 -19.79 -6.41 5.08
C TYR A 207 -18.49 -7.21 5.15
N ALA A 208 -18.56 -8.50 5.51
CA ALA A 208 -17.39 -9.40 5.50
C ALA A 208 -16.80 -9.56 4.09
N ILE A 209 -17.65 -9.79 3.08
CA ILE A 209 -17.21 -9.86 1.67
C ILE A 209 -16.52 -8.56 1.25
N LEU A 210 -17.09 -7.41 1.60
CA LEU A 210 -16.48 -6.12 1.32
C LEU A 210 -15.13 -5.94 2.03
N GLY A 211 -15.00 -6.43 3.28
CA GLY A 211 -13.75 -6.44 4.01
C GLY A 211 -12.65 -7.21 3.26
N GLU A 212 -12.97 -8.40 2.74
CA GLU A 212 -12.04 -9.16 1.91
C GLU A 212 -11.68 -8.46 0.59
N GLU A 213 -12.65 -7.77 -0.04
CA GLU A 213 -12.36 -6.92 -1.20
C GLU A 213 -11.39 -5.78 -0.82
N MET A 214 -11.50 -5.20 0.38
CA MET A 214 -10.58 -4.16 0.85
C MET A 214 -9.16 -4.70 1.13
N ASP A 215 -9.03 -5.93 1.63
CA ASP A 215 -7.72 -6.57 1.80
C ASP A 215 -7.02 -6.78 0.45
N ILE A 216 -7.76 -7.18 -0.59
CA ILE A 216 -7.21 -7.25 -1.96
C ILE A 216 -6.81 -5.86 -2.48
N ALA A 217 -7.60 -4.83 -2.18
CA ALA A 217 -7.25 -3.45 -2.54
C ALA A 217 -5.94 -3.00 -1.88
N MET A 218 -5.70 -3.42 -0.64
CA MET A 218 -4.46 -3.18 0.08
C MET A 218 -3.27 -3.88 -0.58
N GLU A 219 -3.41 -5.15 -0.98
CA GLU A 219 -2.36 -5.88 -1.73
C GLU A 219 -1.95 -5.14 -3.01
N ARG A 220 -2.89 -4.49 -3.69
CA ARG A 220 -2.61 -3.65 -4.87
C ARG A 220 -1.72 -2.45 -4.53
N VAL A 221 -2.00 -1.76 -3.42
CA VAL A 221 -1.18 -0.64 -2.94
C VAL A 221 0.22 -1.14 -2.61
N VAL A 222 0.31 -2.27 -1.89
CA VAL A 222 1.57 -2.92 -1.50
C VAL A 222 2.42 -3.30 -2.71
N ASP A 223 1.88 -4.05 -3.69
CA ASP A 223 2.62 -4.44 -4.90
C ASP A 223 3.09 -3.22 -5.70
N THR A 224 2.26 -2.17 -5.76
CA THR A 224 2.64 -0.93 -6.44
C THR A 224 3.81 -0.23 -5.75
N ILE A 225 3.85 -0.18 -4.41
CA ILE A 225 4.97 0.40 -3.65
C ILE A 225 6.26 -0.43 -3.84
N VAL A 226 6.16 -1.76 -3.82
CA VAL A 226 7.31 -2.66 -4.02
C VAL A 226 8.02 -2.34 -5.34
N ARG A 227 7.24 -2.15 -6.41
CA ARG A 227 7.75 -1.92 -7.77
C ARG A 227 8.12 -0.47 -8.07
N ALA A 228 7.60 0.50 -7.30
CA ALA A 228 7.87 1.91 -7.54
C ALA A 228 9.27 2.31 -7.08
N HIS A 229 9.96 3.14 -7.85
CA HIS A 229 11.23 3.73 -7.44
C HIS A 229 11.00 4.84 -6.41
N ALA A 230 11.69 4.76 -5.27
CA ALA A 230 11.62 5.81 -4.26
C ALA A 230 12.41 7.05 -4.72
N ARG A 231 11.81 8.23 -4.60
CA ARG A 231 12.48 9.49 -4.90
C ARG A 231 13.63 9.73 -3.90
N GLY A 232 14.78 10.18 -4.41
CA GLY A 232 15.93 10.55 -3.58
C GLY A 232 16.98 9.44 -3.40
N PHE A 233 16.74 8.26 -3.95
CA PHE A 233 17.71 7.15 -3.97
C PHE A 233 18.38 7.03 -5.33
N SER A 234 19.69 6.78 -5.35
CA SER A 234 20.43 6.53 -6.59
C SER A 234 20.17 5.09 -7.07
N HIS A 235 19.81 4.94 -8.34
CA HIS A 235 19.54 3.64 -8.96
C HIS A 235 20.73 3.10 -9.78
N GLY A 236 21.88 3.79 -9.70
CA GLY A 236 23.09 3.43 -10.45
C GLY A 236 22.92 3.45 -11.97
N ILE A 237 24.04 3.32 -12.70
CA ILE A 237 24.04 3.14 -14.16
C ILE A 237 23.66 1.69 -14.53
N PHE A 238 23.73 0.77 -13.57
CA PHE A 238 23.45 -0.67 -13.75
C PHE A 238 22.01 -1.07 -13.44
N GLY A 239 21.11 -0.11 -13.16
CA GLY A 239 19.68 -0.36 -12.99
C GLY A 239 18.95 -0.42 -14.33
N LEU A 240 19.17 -1.49 -15.09
CA LEU A 240 18.37 -1.89 -16.26
C LEU A 240 17.64 -3.20 -15.95
#